data_AF-A0A7C9VWL2-F1
#
_entry.id   AF-A0A7C9VWL2-F1
#
_cell.length_a   1.000
_cell.length_b   1.000
_cell.length_c   1.000
_cell.angle_alpha   90.00
_cell.angle_beta   90.00
_cell.angle_gamma   90.00
#
_symmetry.space_group_name_H-M   'P 1'
#
loop_
_entity.id
_entity.type
_entity.pdbx_description
1 polymer ?
#
loop_
_entity_poly.entity_id
_entity_poly.type
_entity_poly.pdbx_seq_one_letter_code
_entity_poly.pdbx_strand_id
1 'polypeptide(L)'
;MRGDEAIVVRMFVTWLKSEGWTIDALRDHWDVIASKNGETLYCEAKGETSEPGLDIHTAYGQIICRQGEVDEQTARYCLVIRDEPRSLRAALRAPARVRTLLRTSIYAVAHDGAVRIV
;
A
#
# COMPACT_ATOMS: atom_id res chain seq x y z
N MET A 1 -14.42 3.68 1.22
CA MET A 1 -13.91 2.83 0.14
C MET A 1 -14.95 2.74 -0.95
N ARG A 2 -14.61 3.16 -2.17
CA ARG A 2 -15.34 2.79 -3.39
C ARG A 2 -15.14 1.28 -3.64
N GLY A 3 -16.06 0.64 -4.36
CA GLY A 3 -16.17 -0.83 -4.42
C GLY A 3 -14.87 -1.59 -4.69
N ASP A 4 -14.06 -1.13 -5.65
CA ASP A 4 -12.82 -1.85 -6.03
C ASP A 4 -11.68 -1.70 -5.00
N GLU A 5 -11.53 -0.54 -4.35
CA GLU A 5 -10.52 -0.35 -3.30
C GLU A 5 -10.73 -1.32 -2.12
N ALA A 6 -12.00 -1.58 -1.74
CA ALA A 6 -12.32 -2.58 -0.73
C ALA A 6 -11.96 -4.02 -1.17
N ILE A 7 -12.04 -4.31 -2.48
CA ILE A 7 -11.64 -5.60 -3.04
C ILE A 7 -10.11 -5.74 -2.98
N VAL A 8 -9.37 -4.70 -3.39
CA VAL A 8 -7.90 -4.66 -3.30
C VAL A 8 -7.43 -4.89 -1.87
N VAL A 9 -8.01 -4.18 -0.91
CA VAL A 9 -7.68 -4.34 0.52
C VAL A 9 -7.92 -5.78 0.98
N ARG A 10 -9.08 -6.37 0.63
CA ARG A 10 -9.40 -7.75 1.01
C ARG A 10 -8.43 -8.77 0.42
N MET A 11 -8.09 -8.63 -0.86
CA MET A 11 -7.13 -9.52 -1.54
C MET A 11 -5.74 -9.38 -0.93
N PHE A 12 -5.29 -8.14 -0.72
CA PHE A 12 -3.99 -7.87 -0.10
C PHE A 12 -3.89 -8.39 1.34
N VAL A 13 -4.93 -8.22 2.15
CA VAL A 13 -5.00 -8.79 3.51
C VAL A 13 -4.93 -10.31 3.48
N THR A 14 -5.59 -10.95 2.52
CA THR A 14 -5.53 -12.41 2.36
C THR A 14 -4.10 -12.87 2.05
N TRP A 15 -3.42 -12.16 1.15
CA TRP A 15 -2.02 -12.42 0.82
C TRP A 15 -1.07 -12.15 1.99
N LEU A 16 -1.23 -11.03 2.72
CA LEU A 16 -0.43 -10.74 3.92
C LEU A 16 -0.53 -11.88 4.94
N LYS A 17 -1.75 -12.39 5.19
CA LYS A 17 -1.95 -13.53 6.09
C LYS A 17 -1.26 -14.79 5.59
N SER A 18 -1.30 -15.10 4.29
CA SER A 18 -0.57 -16.26 3.75
C SER A 18 0.95 -16.09 3.85
N GLU A 19 1.43 -14.85 3.80
CA GLU A 19 2.83 -14.51 4.05
C GLU A 19 3.18 -14.46 5.55
N GLY A 20 2.27 -14.80 6.45
CA GLY A 20 2.53 -14.86 7.90
C GLY A 20 2.54 -13.50 8.60
N TRP A 21 1.92 -12.47 8.00
CA TRP A 21 1.65 -11.21 8.69
C TRP A 21 0.39 -11.31 9.55
N THR A 22 0.40 -10.63 10.69
CA THR A 22 -0.78 -10.42 11.54
C THR A 22 -1.42 -9.08 11.17
N ILE A 23 -2.75 -9.03 11.05
CA ILE A 23 -3.46 -7.77 10.77
C ILE A 23 -3.82 -7.12 12.10
N ASP A 24 -3.23 -5.98 12.39
CA ASP A 24 -3.41 -5.28 13.68
C ASP A 24 -4.64 -4.38 13.63
N ALA A 25 -4.85 -3.69 12.50
CA ALA A 25 -6.01 -2.86 12.29
C ALA A 25 -6.40 -2.76 10.82
N LEU A 26 -7.70 -2.58 10.61
CA LEU A 26 -8.26 -2.09 9.36
C LEU A 26 -8.92 -0.76 9.71
N ARG A 27 -8.42 0.34 9.14
CA ARG A 27 -8.89 1.72 9.34
C ARG A 27 -8.49 2.34 10.67
N ASP A 28 -7.35 3.00 10.63
CA ASP A 28 -6.98 4.10 11.53
C ASP A 28 -6.02 5.01 10.76
N HIS A 29 -6.56 6.01 10.06
CA HIS A 29 -5.92 6.79 8.99
C HIS A 29 -5.33 5.99 7.80
N TRP A 30 -4.89 4.75 8.01
CA TRP A 30 -4.35 3.77 7.07
C TRP A 30 -5.41 2.73 6.69
N ASP A 31 -5.34 2.21 5.46
CA ASP A 31 -6.26 1.16 4.99
C ASP A 31 -5.95 -0.20 5.62
N VAL A 32 -4.66 -0.51 5.83
CA VAL A 32 -4.19 -1.74 6.50
C VAL A 32 -2.99 -1.43 7.38
N ILE A 33 -3.00 -1.98 8.60
CA ILE A 33 -1.83 -2.06 9.49
C ILE A 33 -1.58 -3.53 9.78
N ALA A 34 -0.34 -3.98 9.58
CA ALA A 34 0.04 -5.37 9.81
C ALA A 34 1.44 -5.48 10.44
N SER A 35 1.65 -6.50 11.28
CA SER A 35 2.90 -6.74 11.97
C SER A 35 3.50 -8.11 11.64
N LYS A 36 4.83 -8.15 11.53
CA LYS A 36 5.60 -9.39 11.36
C LYS A 36 7.04 -9.18 11.80
N ASN A 37 7.57 -10.09 12.63
CA ASN A 37 8.98 -10.11 13.04
C ASN A 37 9.52 -8.78 13.60
N GLY A 38 8.70 -8.02 14.33
CA GLY A 38 9.08 -6.72 14.89
C GLY A 38 9.04 -5.55 13.91
N GLU A 39 8.59 -5.76 12.67
CA GLU A 39 8.24 -4.70 11.72
C GLU A 39 6.73 -4.47 11.69
N THR A 40 6.32 -3.21 11.51
CA THR A 40 4.93 -2.80 11.30
C THR A 40 4.79 -2.16 9.93
N LEU A 41 3.88 -2.69 9.12
CA LEU A 41 3.57 -2.27 7.77
C LEU A 41 2.29 -1.42 7.77
N TYR A 42 2.42 -0.17 7.34
CA TYR A 42 1.34 0.81 7.20
C TYR A 42 1.02 1.02 5.71
N CYS A 43 -0.21 0.75 5.31
CA CYS A 43 -0.56 0.69 3.90
C CYS A 43 -1.72 1.63 3.52
N GLU A 44 -1.54 2.29 2.38
CA GLU A 44 -2.58 3.04 1.67
C GLU A 44 -2.92 2.28 0.39
N ALA A 45 -4.20 1.98 0.17
CA ALA A 45 -4.68 1.21 -0.96
C ALA A 45 -5.41 2.10 -1.97
N LYS A 46 -5.25 1.79 -3.26
CA LYS A 46 -6.01 2.39 -4.35
C LYS A 46 -6.50 1.31 -5.32
N GLY A 47 -7.82 1.30 -5.52
CA GLY A 47 -8.47 0.48 -6.54
C GLY A 47 -8.34 1.09 -7.93
N GLU A 48 -9.05 0.49 -8.88
CA GLU A 48 -9.24 0.99 -10.23
C GLU A 48 -9.94 2.35 -10.20
N THR A 49 -9.46 3.28 -11.03
CA THR A 49 -9.92 4.66 -11.06
C THR A 49 -9.76 5.27 -12.45
N SER A 50 -10.58 6.27 -12.76
CA SER A 50 -10.45 7.08 -13.98
C SER A 50 -9.20 7.95 -13.98
N GLU A 51 -8.67 8.31 -12.80
CA GLU A 51 -7.56 9.24 -12.63
C GLU A 51 -6.42 8.67 -11.77
N PRO A 52 -5.78 7.55 -12.19
CA PRO A 52 -4.80 6.83 -11.35
C PRO A 52 -3.60 7.70 -10.98
N GLY A 53 -3.22 8.65 -11.83
CA GLY A 53 -2.14 9.60 -11.50
C GLY A 53 -2.47 10.50 -10.31
N LEU A 54 -3.69 11.03 -10.24
CA LEU A 54 -4.13 11.89 -9.14
C LEU A 54 -4.24 11.09 -7.85
N ASP A 55 -4.96 9.96 -7.91
CA ASP A 55 -5.22 9.13 -6.75
C ASP A 55 -3.94 8.56 -6.12
N ILE A 56 -2.98 8.15 -6.95
CA ILE A 56 -1.69 7.65 -6.45
C ILE A 56 -0.80 8.77 -5.90
N HIS A 57 -0.82 9.97 -6.50
CA HIS A 57 -0.09 11.10 -5.93
C HIS A 57 -0.67 11.51 -4.58
N THR A 58 -1.99 11.52 -4.45
CA THR A 58 -2.68 11.71 -3.17
C THR A 58 -2.27 10.65 -2.16
N ALA A 59 -2.23 9.37 -2.56
CA ALA A 59 -1.78 8.28 -1.70
C ALA A 59 -0.34 8.46 -1.19
N TYR A 60 0.59 8.86 -2.07
CA TYR A 60 1.96 9.20 -1.65
C TYR A 60 1.98 10.37 -0.67
N GLY A 61 1.22 11.44 -0.94
CA GLY A 61 1.10 12.58 -0.03
C GLY A 61 0.58 12.16 1.34
N GLN A 62 -0.45 11.34 1.38
CA GLN A 62 -1.02 10.78 2.62
C GLN A 62 0.01 9.95 3.39
N ILE A 63 0.75 9.07 2.71
CA ILE A 63 1.83 8.29 3.33
C ILE A 63 2.85 9.22 3.98
N ILE A 64 3.37 10.20 3.22
CA ILE A 64 4.42 11.12 3.66
C ILE A 64 3.97 11.94 4.88
N CYS A 65 2.76 12.51 4.82
CA CYS A 65 2.24 13.35 5.90
C CYS A 65 2.06 12.59 7.23
N ARG A 66 1.85 11.27 7.17
CA ARG A 66 1.61 10.42 8.35
C ARG A 66 2.87 9.77 8.92
N GLN A 67 4.03 9.89 8.26
CA GLN A 67 5.25 9.20 8.73
C GLN A 67 5.72 9.68 10.12
N GLY A 68 5.44 10.92 10.48
CA GLY A 68 5.78 11.49 11.79
C GLY A 68 4.84 11.08 12.94
N GLU A 69 3.81 10.27 12.67
CA GLU A 69 2.82 9.85 13.65
C GLU A 69 3.11 8.46 14.24
N VAL A 70 4.13 7.76 13.74
CA VAL A 70 4.43 6.35 14.06
C VAL A 70 5.86 6.15 14.56
N ASP A 71 6.14 5.01 15.19
CA ASP A 71 7.52 4.64 15.57
C ASP A 71 8.39 4.37 14.34
N GLU A 72 9.29 5.30 14.02
CA GLU A 72 10.10 5.31 12.80
C GLU A 72 11.04 4.10 12.65
N GLN A 73 11.40 3.43 13.76
CA GLN A 73 12.39 2.35 13.70
C GLN A 73 11.81 1.09 13.06
N THR A 74 10.57 0.75 13.44
CA THR A 74 9.87 -0.47 13.02
C THR A 74 8.92 -0.25 11.85
N ALA A 75 8.56 1.01 11.57
CA ALA A 75 7.64 1.36 10.50
C ALA A 75 8.20 1.07 9.10
N ARG A 76 7.37 0.42 8.31
CA ARG A 76 7.46 0.28 6.85
C ARG A 76 6.16 0.80 6.26
N TYR A 77 6.26 1.43 5.09
CA TYR A 77 5.09 1.98 4.42
C TYR A 77 4.83 1.23 3.12
N CYS A 78 3.57 1.21 2.70
CA CYS A 78 3.21 0.54 1.47
C CYS A 78 2.11 1.24 0.70
N LEU A 79 2.31 1.30 -0.61
CA LEU A 79 1.27 1.68 -1.56
C LEU A 79 0.74 0.39 -2.21
N VAL A 80 -0.53 0.09 -1.99
CA VAL A 80 -1.21 -1.07 -2.57
C VAL A 80 -2.06 -0.59 -3.74
N ILE A 81 -1.83 -1.14 -4.93
CA ILE A 81 -2.53 -0.73 -6.14
C ILE A 81 -3.06 -1.94 -6.91
N ARG A 82 -3.98 -1.70 -7.83
CA ARG A 82 -4.28 -2.65 -8.91
C ARG A 82 -3.05 -2.94 -9.75
N ASP A 83 -2.84 -4.21 -10.08
CA ASP A 83 -1.82 -4.67 -11.02
C ASP A 83 -2.25 -4.42 -12.47
N GLU A 84 -2.35 -3.14 -12.83
CA GLU A 84 -2.68 -2.69 -14.17
C GLU A 84 -1.65 -1.66 -14.68
N PRO A 85 -1.45 -1.55 -16.01
CA PRO A 85 -0.40 -0.69 -16.55
C PRO A 85 -0.52 0.79 -16.16
N ARG A 86 -1.73 1.33 -16.00
CA ARG A 86 -1.93 2.76 -15.66
C ARG A 86 -1.57 3.05 -14.21
N SER A 87 -2.03 2.21 -13.28
CA SER A 87 -1.71 2.30 -11.86
C SER A 87 -0.22 2.09 -11.60
N LEU A 88 0.41 1.08 -12.23
CA LEU A 88 1.86 0.87 -12.13
C LEU A 88 2.66 2.06 -12.63
N ARG A 89 2.34 2.59 -13.81
CA ARG A 89 3.04 3.76 -14.36
C ARG A 89 2.94 4.97 -13.44
N ALA A 90 1.79 5.18 -12.79
CA ALA A 90 1.62 6.28 -11.84
C ALA A 90 2.41 6.03 -10.53
N ALA A 91 2.36 4.81 -9.97
CA ALA A 91 3.07 4.47 -8.74
C ALA A 91 4.59 4.52 -8.90
N LEU A 92 5.10 4.17 -10.09
CA LEU A 92 6.53 4.19 -10.41
C LEU A 92 7.07 5.59 -10.76
N ARG A 93 6.24 6.64 -10.80
CA ARG A 93 6.73 8.03 -10.99
C ARG A 93 7.62 8.49 -9.84
N ALA A 94 7.35 8.01 -8.63
CA ALA A 94 8.27 8.15 -7.51
C ALA A 94 9.49 7.24 -7.77
N PRO A 95 10.70 7.81 -7.99
CA PRO A 95 11.87 7.02 -8.31
C PRO A 95 12.23 6.06 -7.18
N ALA A 96 12.81 4.90 -7.52
CA ALA A 96 13.19 3.87 -6.55
C ALA A 96 13.99 4.45 -5.36
N ARG A 97 14.98 5.32 -5.62
CA ARG A 97 15.77 6.00 -4.56
C ARG A 97 14.91 6.77 -3.55
N VAL A 98 13.83 7.41 -4.01
CA VAL A 98 12.91 8.18 -3.16
C VAL A 98 12.04 7.23 -2.35
N ARG A 99 11.52 6.16 -2.98
CA ARG A 99 10.74 5.13 -2.28
C ARG A 99 11.56 4.43 -1.20
N THR A 100 12.82 4.13 -1.47
CA THR A 100 13.76 3.56 -0.49
C THR A 100 13.98 4.52 0.68
N LEU A 101 14.24 5.81 0.42
CA LEU A 101 14.40 6.82 1.47
C LEU A 101 13.15 6.92 2.35
N LEU A 102 11.96 6.87 1.74
CA LEU A 102 10.68 6.91 2.43
C LEU A 102 10.28 5.57 3.07
N ARG A 103 11.09 4.50 2.90
CA ARG A 103 10.77 3.13 3.36
C ARG A 103 9.42 2.64 2.82
N THR A 104 9.06 3.04 1.60
CA THR A 104 7.78 2.73 0.95
C THR A 104 7.97 1.67 -0.13
N SER A 105 7.26 0.55 -0.01
CA SER A 105 7.19 -0.49 -1.05
C SER A 105 5.88 -0.39 -1.84
N ILE A 106 5.88 -0.84 -3.10
CA ILE A 106 4.65 -0.93 -3.90
C ILE A 106 4.24 -2.39 -4.00
N TYR A 107 2.98 -2.66 -3.69
CA TYR A 107 2.35 -3.96 -3.86
C TYR A 107 1.28 -3.85 -4.95
N ALA A 108 1.46 -4.60 -6.03
CA ALA A 108 0.50 -4.67 -7.12
C ALA A 108 -0.37 -5.92 -6.96
N VAL A 109 -1.69 -5.72 -6.92
CA VAL A 109 -2.70 -6.76 -6.66
C VAL A 109 -3.47 -7.03 -7.96
N ALA A 110 -3.35 -8.25 -8.47
CA ALA A 110 -4.06 -8.71 -9.66
C ALA A 110 -5.52 -9.10 -9.36
N HIS A 111 -6.34 -9.29 -10.40
CA HIS A 111 -7.77 -9.65 -10.26
C HIS A 111 -8.00 -11.02 -9.61
N ASP A 112 -7.04 -11.93 -9.72
CA ASP A 112 -7.06 -13.25 -9.10
C ASP A 112 -6.55 -13.23 -7.64
N GLY A 113 -6.13 -12.07 -7.14
CA GLY A 113 -5.57 -11.91 -5.81
C GLY A 113 -4.07 -12.19 -5.71
N ALA A 114 -3.39 -12.50 -6.82
CA ALA A 114 -1.93 -12.55 -6.82
C ALA A 114 -1.35 -11.17 -6.46
N VAL A 115 -0.31 -11.16 -5.63
CA VAL A 115 0.38 -9.95 -5.21
C VAL A 115 1.85 -10.05 -5.59
N ARG A 116 2.38 -8.98 -6.17
CA ARG A 116 3.80 -8.84 -6.45
C ARG A 116 4.34 -7.51 -5.94
N ILE A 117 5.60 -7.53 -5.52
CA ILE A 117 6.34 -6.34 -5.08
C ILE A 117 7.00 -5.69 -6.30
N VAL A 118 6.97 -4.34 -6.36
CA VAL A 118 7.43 -3.55 -7.54
C VAL A 118 8.54 -2.54 -7.21
#